data_AF-A0A9Q1JSP9-F1
#
_entry.id   AF-A0A9Q1JSP9-F1
#
_cell.length_a   1.000
_cell.length_b   1.000
_cell.length_c   1.000
_cell.angle_alpha   90.00
_cell.angle_beta   90.00
_cell.angle_gamma   90.00
#
_symmetry.space_group_name_H-M   'P 1'
#
loop_
_entity.id
_entity.type
_entity.pdbx_description
1 polymer ?
#
loop_
_entity_poly.entity_id
_entity_poly.type
_entity_poly.pdbx_seq_one_letter_code
_entity_poly.pdbx_strand_id
1 'polypeptide(L)'
;MEGGAQTRTQLKSILVPSVQELAKESLEKVPDRYIRPFDDQDRPILLLDDRVHDDLQVPIVDMEALLSGDGQELQKLHLACQEWGFFQVINHGVDSSLVEKFKRETQEFFNLPMEEKKRYWQTPTDVEGFGQAFVVSEQQKLDWADLFYLTTLPKTQRLPRLLPLFPLPYRSSLLSLCLSLFFLATATPASLSIKCRSQAKHNFLVTFENFMKQLSV
;
A
#
# COMPACT_ATOMS: atom_id res chain seq x y z
N MET A 1 -0.85 31.77 23.31
CA MET A 1 -0.60 31.73 21.85
C MET A 1 -1.21 30.44 21.36
N GLU A 2 -2.21 30.57 20.50
CA GLU A 2 -3.17 29.52 20.11
C GLU A 2 -2.48 28.36 19.38
N GLY A 3 -2.76 27.14 19.82
CA GLY A 3 -2.39 25.93 19.11
C GLY A 3 -3.23 25.80 17.85
N GLY A 4 -2.63 26.04 16.69
CA GLY A 4 -3.26 25.80 15.40
C GLY A 4 -3.62 24.33 15.26
N ALA A 5 -4.90 24.00 15.43
CA ALA A 5 -5.43 22.71 15.02
C ALA A 5 -5.28 22.61 13.49
N GLN A 6 -4.33 21.81 13.02
CA GLN A 6 -4.25 21.44 11.60
C GLN A 6 -5.56 20.75 11.22
N THR A 7 -6.39 21.44 10.45
CA THR A 7 -7.64 20.92 9.91
C THR A 7 -7.33 19.80 8.92
N ARG A 8 -7.79 18.59 9.25
CA ARG A 8 -7.71 17.41 8.38
C ARG A 8 -8.38 17.73 7.05
N THR A 9 -7.64 17.61 5.94
CA THR A 9 -8.21 17.79 4.59
C THR A 9 -9.21 16.67 4.34
N GLN A 10 -10.49 17.03 4.14
CA GLN A 10 -11.55 16.06 3.85
C GLN A 10 -11.45 15.63 2.38
N LEU A 11 -10.90 14.45 2.15
CA LEU A 11 -10.94 13.80 0.85
C LEU A 11 -12.34 13.18 0.67
N LYS A 12 -12.95 13.41 -0.49
CA LYS A 12 -14.24 12.82 -0.86
C LYS A 12 -14.01 11.67 -1.84
N SER A 13 -14.78 10.60 -1.69
CA SER A 13 -14.79 9.45 -2.61
C SER A 13 -16.23 8.99 -2.81
N ILE A 14 -16.57 8.61 -4.03
CA ILE A 14 -17.82 7.92 -4.34
C ILE A 14 -17.70 6.49 -3.80
N LEU A 15 -18.70 6.04 -3.05
CA LEU A 15 -18.73 4.66 -2.57
C LEU A 15 -19.05 3.73 -3.72
N VAL A 16 -18.23 2.70 -3.90
CA VAL A 16 -18.41 1.65 -4.91
C VAL A 16 -18.63 0.30 -4.22
N PRO A 17 -19.27 -0.68 -4.88
CA PRO A 17 -19.46 -2.01 -4.33
C PRO A 17 -18.14 -2.71 -4.01
N SER A 18 -18.17 -3.64 -3.05
CA SER A 18 -17.02 -4.51 -2.77
C SER A 18 -16.79 -5.48 -3.92
N VAL A 19 -15.55 -5.53 -4.40
CA VAL A 19 -15.14 -6.48 -5.44
C VAL A 19 -15.18 -7.92 -4.91
N GLN A 20 -14.89 -8.14 -3.62
CA GLN A 20 -15.02 -9.46 -3.00
C GLN A 20 -16.47 -9.99 -3.03
N GLU A 21 -17.48 -9.12 -2.87
CA GLU A 21 -18.89 -9.53 -2.99
C GLU A 21 -19.28 -9.74 -4.45
N LEU A 22 -18.87 -8.83 -5.35
CA LEU A 22 -19.09 -9.00 -6.80
C LEU A 22 -18.47 -10.31 -7.32
N ALA A 23 -17.32 -10.73 -6.79
CA ALA A 23 -16.66 -11.97 -7.17
C ALA A 23 -17.40 -13.24 -6.67
N LYS A 24 -18.28 -13.12 -5.68
CA LYS A 24 -19.16 -14.22 -5.24
C LYS A 24 -20.39 -14.35 -6.14
N GLU A 25 -20.77 -13.27 -6.82
CA GLU A 25 -21.85 -13.31 -7.79
C GLU A 25 -21.41 -14.10 -9.03
N SER A 26 -22.31 -14.90 -9.60
CA SER A 26 -22.06 -15.62 -10.85
C SER A 26 -22.21 -14.66 -12.04
N LEU A 27 -21.23 -13.77 -12.21
CA LEU A 27 -21.22 -12.78 -13.29
C LEU A 27 -20.76 -13.42 -14.59
N GLU A 28 -21.60 -13.38 -15.63
CA GLU A 28 -21.21 -13.81 -17.00
C GLU A 28 -20.17 -12.87 -17.62
N LYS A 29 -20.21 -11.58 -17.24
CA LYS A 29 -19.29 -10.54 -17.71
C LYS A 29 -18.92 -9.62 -16.55
N VAL A 30 -17.63 -9.27 -16.47
CA VAL A 30 -17.14 -8.22 -15.57
C VAL A 30 -17.81 -6.87 -15.93
N PRO A 31 -18.27 -6.07 -14.95
CA PRO A 31 -18.90 -4.78 -15.23
C PRO A 31 -17.97 -3.82 -15.97
N ASP A 32 -18.54 -2.97 -16.85
CA ASP A 32 -17.76 -2.13 -17.76
C ASP A 32 -16.83 -1.13 -17.05
N ARG A 33 -17.10 -0.78 -15.78
CA ARG A 33 -16.21 0.06 -14.97
C ARG A 33 -14.87 -0.61 -14.63
N TYR A 34 -14.76 -1.92 -14.70
CA TYR A 34 -13.51 -2.65 -14.42
C TYR A 34 -12.78 -3.09 -15.69
N ILE A 35 -13.38 -2.92 -16.86
CA ILE A 35 -12.77 -3.25 -18.15
C ILE A 35 -11.85 -2.11 -18.57
N ARG A 36 -10.55 -2.38 -18.70
CA ARG A 36 -9.58 -1.43 -19.26
C ARG A 36 -9.78 -1.25 -20.77
N PRO A 37 -9.70 -0.02 -21.30
CA PRO A 37 -9.64 0.24 -22.74
C PRO A 37 -8.59 -0.65 -23.43
N PHE A 38 -8.87 -1.06 -24.67
CA PHE A 38 -7.99 -1.96 -25.45
C PHE A 38 -6.72 -1.26 -25.95
N ASP A 39 -6.75 0.06 -25.92
CA ASP A 39 -5.83 1.04 -26.47
C ASP A 39 -4.91 1.64 -25.39
N ASP A 40 -5.11 1.27 -24.12
CA ASP A 40 -4.13 1.56 -23.08
C ASP A 40 -2.87 0.70 -23.31
N GLN A 41 -1.71 1.35 -23.34
CA GLN A 41 -0.40 0.69 -23.26
C GLN A 41 -0.20 -0.08 -21.93
N ASP A 42 -1.22 -0.07 -21.05
CA ASP A 42 -1.28 -0.72 -19.74
C ASP A 42 -1.92 -2.11 -19.77
N ARG A 43 -2.02 -2.78 -20.93
CA ARG A 43 -2.23 -4.23 -20.89
C ARG A 43 -1.12 -4.81 -20.03
N PRO A 44 -1.43 -5.59 -18.98
CA PRO A 44 -0.39 -6.39 -18.37
C PRO A 44 0.23 -7.18 -19.51
N ILE A 45 1.55 -7.04 -19.68
CA ILE A 45 2.33 -7.98 -20.47
C ILE A 45 1.99 -9.31 -19.82
N LEU A 46 1.00 -10.02 -20.38
CA LEU A 46 0.74 -11.39 -20.00
C LEU A 46 2.10 -12.04 -20.21
N LEU A 47 2.68 -12.53 -19.12
CA LEU A 47 3.95 -13.22 -19.02
C LEU A 47 3.88 -14.50 -19.88
N LEU A 48 3.73 -14.34 -21.19
CA LEU A 48 3.55 -15.37 -22.19
C LEU A 48 4.86 -15.61 -22.94
N ASP A 49 5.93 -14.88 -22.60
CA ASP A 49 7.26 -15.16 -23.11
C ASP A 49 8.26 -15.23 -21.96
N ASP A 50 8.48 -16.46 -21.49
CA ASP A 50 9.55 -16.86 -20.56
C ASP A 50 10.96 -16.49 -21.07
N ARG A 51 11.09 -15.93 -22.29
CA ARG A 51 12.36 -15.65 -22.95
C ARG A 51 12.85 -14.21 -22.82
N VAL A 52 12.06 -13.30 -22.23
CA VAL A 52 12.40 -11.85 -22.17
C VAL A 52 12.74 -11.38 -20.74
N HIS A 53 12.62 -12.25 -19.72
CA HIS A 53 12.57 -11.82 -18.32
C HIS A 53 13.85 -12.05 -17.49
N ASP A 54 14.89 -12.71 -18.01
CA ASP A 54 16.11 -12.95 -17.23
C ASP A 54 16.92 -11.67 -16.96
N ASP A 55 16.77 -10.63 -17.80
CA ASP A 55 17.59 -9.41 -17.74
C ASP A 55 16.97 -8.27 -16.88
N LEU A 56 15.70 -8.38 -16.49
CA LEU A 56 14.98 -7.34 -15.74
C LEU A 56 14.71 -7.78 -14.30
N GLN A 57 15.79 -7.94 -13.51
CA GLN A 57 15.67 -8.19 -12.08
C GLN A 57 15.56 -6.88 -11.29
N VAL A 58 14.48 -6.77 -10.50
CA VAL A 58 14.27 -5.62 -9.60
C VAL A 58 15.46 -5.50 -8.64
N PRO A 59 16.10 -4.31 -8.54
CA PRO A 59 17.24 -4.13 -7.64
C PRO A 59 16.89 -4.49 -6.20
N ILE A 60 17.79 -5.18 -5.51
CA ILE A 60 17.65 -5.56 -4.09
C ILE A 60 18.63 -4.72 -3.28
N VAL A 61 18.19 -4.01 -2.25
CA VAL A 61 19.05 -3.21 -1.37
C VAL A 61 19.16 -3.88 0.00
N ASP A 62 20.38 -4.12 0.46
CA ASP A 62 20.69 -4.61 1.80
C ASP A 62 20.78 -3.44 2.79
N MET A 63 19.85 -3.37 3.74
CA MET A 63 19.83 -2.29 4.73
C MET A 63 20.92 -2.42 5.78
N GLU A 64 21.36 -3.63 6.13
CA GLU A 64 22.41 -3.82 7.11
C GLU A 64 23.74 -3.33 6.54
N ALA A 65 24.06 -3.70 5.30
CA ALA A 65 25.23 -3.19 4.59
C ALA A 65 25.16 -1.67 4.42
N LEU A 66 24.02 -1.13 4.03
CA LEU A 66 23.81 0.31 3.89
C LEU A 66 24.05 1.06 5.21
N LEU A 67 23.52 0.56 6.32
CA LEU A 67 23.67 1.18 7.65
C LEU A 67 25.09 1.01 8.22
N SER A 68 25.82 -0.01 7.79
CA SER A 68 27.24 -0.17 8.12
C SER A 68 28.16 0.81 7.37
N GLY A 69 27.62 1.57 6.41
CA GLY A 69 28.37 2.54 5.61
C GLY A 69 29.00 1.94 4.35
N ASP A 70 28.50 0.82 3.85
CA ASP A 70 28.98 0.22 2.61
C ASP A 70 28.72 1.15 1.41
N GLY A 71 29.81 1.64 0.80
CA GLY A 71 29.75 2.51 -0.36
C GLY A 71 29.21 1.83 -1.62
N GLN A 72 29.38 0.51 -1.77
CA GLN A 72 28.83 -0.24 -2.90
C GLN A 72 27.31 -0.31 -2.80
N GLU A 73 26.80 -0.58 -1.59
CA GLU A 73 25.37 -0.67 -1.36
C GLU A 73 24.69 0.71 -1.47
N LEU A 74 25.37 1.78 -1.03
CA LEU A 74 24.92 3.14 -1.26
C LEU A 74 24.84 3.48 -2.76
N GLN A 75 25.83 3.06 -3.55
CA GLN A 75 25.82 3.24 -5.01
C GLN A 75 24.68 2.44 -5.66
N LYS A 76 24.43 1.22 -5.21
CA LYS A 76 23.32 0.38 -5.69
C LYS A 76 21.97 1.03 -5.43
N LEU A 77 21.76 1.54 -4.21
CA LEU A 77 20.57 2.30 -3.86
C LEU A 77 20.42 3.55 -4.73
N HIS A 78 21.51 4.28 -4.99
CA HIS A 78 21.48 5.45 -5.86
C HIS A 78 21.02 5.11 -7.29
N LEU A 79 21.59 4.06 -7.88
CA LEU A 79 21.22 3.59 -9.22
C LEU A 79 19.78 3.09 -9.27
N ALA A 80 19.35 2.31 -8.27
CA ALA A 80 17.96 1.86 -8.18
C ALA A 80 16.98 3.04 -8.12
N CYS A 81 17.27 4.08 -7.34
CA CYS A 81 16.45 5.28 -7.30
C CYS A 81 16.41 6.04 -8.64
N GLN A 82 17.53 6.08 -9.36
CA GLN A 82 17.66 6.86 -10.60
C GLN A 82 17.09 6.14 -11.82
N GLU A 83 17.34 4.84 -11.95
CA GLU A 83 17.03 4.06 -13.15
C GLU A 83 15.68 3.34 -13.03
N TRP A 84 15.31 2.89 -11.82
CA TRP A 84 14.10 2.11 -11.58
C TRP A 84 13.01 2.92 -10.89
N GLY A 85 13.38 3.76 -9.92
CA GLY A 85 12.43 4.45 -9.05
C GLY A 85 11.77 3.54 -8.00
N PHE A 86 12.10 2.25 -7.97
CA PHE A 86 11.70 1.28 -6.96
C PHE A 86 12.76 0.19 -6.80
N PHE A 87 12.74 -0.50 -5.65
CA PHE A 87 13.66 -1.58 -5.31
C PHE A 87 13.06 -2.46 -4.21
N GLN A 88 13.62 -3.65 -4.05
CA GLN A 88 13.39 -4.53 -2.91
C GLN A 88 14.37 -4.20 -1.80
N VAL A 89 14.02 -4.53 -0.56
CA VAL A 89 14.87 -4.31 0.61
C VAL A 89 15.00 -5.61 1.38
N ILE A 90 16.23 -6.00 1.73
CA ILE A 90 16.55 -7.15 2.59
C ILE A 90 17.30 -6.68 3.83
N ASN A 91 17.41 -7.56 4.85
CA ASN A 91 18.08 -7.27 6.11
C ASN A 91 17.61 -5.95 6.76
N HIS A 92 16.33 -5.62 6.57
CA HIS A 92 15.70 -4.37 6.99
C HIS A 92 15.42 -4.27 8.51
N GLY A 93 15.74 -5.31 9.28
CA GLY A 93 15.58 -5.32 10.74
C GLY A 93 14.14 -5.35 11.25
N VAL A 94 13.15 -5.59 10.39
CA VAL A 94 11.75 -5.79 10.80
C VAL A 94 11.57 -7.27 11.11
N ASP A 95 11.06 -7.57 12.30
CA ASP A 95 10.82 -8.94 12.77
C ASP A 95 9.90 -9.71 11.81
N SER A 96 10.42 -10.78 11.20
CA SER A 96 9.68 -11.65 10.28
C SER A 96 8.45 -12.26 10.93
N SER A 97 8.50 -12.57 12.24
CA SER A 97 7.35 -13.13 12.95
C SER A 97 6.20 -12.12 13.08
N LEU A 98 6.52 -10.84 13.22
CA LEU A 98 5.54 -9.74 13.22
C LEU A 98 4.90 -9.59 11.83
N VAL A 99 5.70 -9.66 10.77
CA VAL A 99 5.22 -9.61 9.38
C VAL A 99 4.25 -10.77 9.11
N GLU A 100 4.65 -12.01 9.39
CA GLU A 100 3.81 -13.19 9.17
C GLU A 100 2.52 -13.16 10.00
N LYS A 101 2.63 -12.71 11.26
CA LYS A 101 1.47 -12.52 12.11
C LYS A 101 0.50 -11.48 11.52
N PHE A 102 1.00 -10.33 11.09
CA PHE A 102 0.17 -9.27 10.53
C PHE A 102 -0.52 -9.70 9.23
N LYS A 103 0.17 -10.45 8.35
CA LYS A 103 -0.44 -11.02 7.14
C LYS A 103 -1.61 -11.92 7.47
N ARG A 104 -1.40 -12.88 8.37
CA ARG A 104 -2.45 -13.83 8.79
C ARG A 104 -3.65 -13.09 9.38
N GLU A 105 -3.43 -12.18 10.31
CA GLU A 105 -4.51 -11.41 10.93
C GLU A 105 -5.23 -10.49 9.92
N THR A 106 -4.52 -9.97 8.90
CA THR A 106 -5.14 -9.22 7.80
C THR A 106 -6.01 -10.14 6.94
N GLN A 107 -5.54 -11.34 6.60
CA GLN A 107 -6.33 -12.31 5.85
C GLN A 107 -7.59 -12.70 6.63
N GLU A 108 -7.47 -12.98 7.92
CA GLU A 108 -8.60 -13.24 8.81
C GLU A 108 -9.60 -12.06 8.82
N PHE A 109 -9.11 -10.82 8.87
CA PHE A 109 -9.95 -9.63 8.81
C PHE A 109 -10.73 -9.52 7.48
N PHE A 110 -10.08 -9.74 6.33
CA PHE A 110 -10.76 -9.69 5.03
C PHE A 110 -11.71 -10.88 4.79
N ASN A 111 -11.52 -11.98 5.52
CA ASN A 111 -12.43 -13.14 5.52
C ASN A 111 -13.66 -12.95 6.41
N LEU A 112 -13.73 -11.89 7.23
CA LEU A 112 -14.93 -11.59 8.01
C LEU A 112 -16.17 -11.40 7.11
N PRO A 113 -17.38 -11.71 7.62
CA PRO A 113 -18.63 -11.40 6.93
C PRO A 113 -18.73 -9.93 6.55
N MET A 114 -19.41 -9.64 5.44
CA MET A 114 -19.52 -8.27 4.95
C MET A 114 -20.29 -7.37 5.93
N GLU A 115 -21.21 -7.94 6.70
CA GLU A 115 -21.96 -7.30 7.78
C GLU A 115 -21.03 -6.74 8.87
N GLU A 116 -19.93 -7.43 9.15
CA GLU A 116 -18.93 -6.99 10.12
C GLU A 116 -18.01 -5.93 9.50
N LYS A 117 -17.57 -6.13 8.25
CA LYS A 117 -16.69 -5.20 7.54
C LYS A 117 -17.37 -3.86 7.21
N LYS A 118 -18.69 -3.83 7.04
CA LYS A 118 -19.50 -2.61 6.84
C LYS A 118 -19.33 -1.59 7.97
N ARG A 119 -18.97 -2.01 9.18
CA ARG A 119 -18.68 -1.10 10.31
C ARG A 119 -17.46 -0.22 10.06
N TYR A 120 -16.58 -0.64 9.16
CA TYR A 120 -15.35 0.05 8.79
C TYR A 120 -15.48 0.81 7.48
N TRP A 121 -16.67 0.83 6.84
CA TRP A 121 -16.82 1.40 5.52
C TRP A 121 -16.45 2.89 5.50
N GLN A 122 -15.85 3.32 4.39
CA GLN A 122 -15.58 4.73 4.12
C GLN A 122 -16.89 5.54 4.12
N THR A 123 -16.79 6.84 4.35
CA THR A 123 -17.94 7.74 4.18
C THR A 123 -17.70 8.65 2.98
N PRO A 124 -18.74 9.26 2.38
CA PRO A 124 -18.55 10.22 1.29
C PRO A 124 -17.67 11.42 1.65
N THR A 125 -17.41 11.64 2.94
CA THR A 125 -16.61 12.73 3.50
C THR A 125 -15.27 12.28 4.08
N ASP A 126 -14.99 10.97 4.08
CA ASP A 126 -13.80 10.39 4.71
C ASP A 126 -13.39 9.09 4.00
N VAL A 127 -12.24 9.13 3.33
CA VAL A 127 -11.67 8.01 2.56
C VAL A 127 -10.98 6.96 3.42
N GLU A 128 -10.84 7.16 4.73
CA GLU A 128 -10.31 6.13 5.63
C GLU A 128 -11.39 5.12 6.01
N GLY A 129 -11.01 3.84 5.91
CA GLY A 129 -11.90 2.69 6.08
C GLY A 129 -11.79 1.69 4.93
N PHE A 130 -12.67 0.71 4.99
CA PHE A 130 -12.88 -0.31 3.97
C PHE A 130 -13.63 0.27 2.75
N GLY A 131 -13.13 0.01 1.56
CA GLY A 131 -13.66 0.46 0.28
C GLY A 131 -12.56 0.94 -0.67
N GLN A 132 -12.91 1.28 -1.92
CA GLN A 132 -11.95 1.86 -2.85
C GLN A 132 -11.76 3.36 -2.56
N ALA A 133 -10.52 3.76 -2.35
CA ALA A 133 -10.18 5.16 -2.13
C ALA A 133 -10.06 5.91 -3.47
N PHE A 134 -10.36 7.22 -3.45
CA PHE A 134 -10.16 8.15 -4.56
C PHE A 134 -11.02 7.91 -5.81
N VAL A 135 -12.26 7.46 -5.63
CA VAL A 135 -13.25 7.41 -6.73
C VAL A 135 -13.87 8.80 -6.89
N VAL A 136 -13.56 9.47 -8.00
CA VAL A 136 -13.93 10.88 -8.25
C VAL A 136 -15.06 11.04 -9.27
N SER A 137 -15.41 10.00 -10.04
CA SER A 137 -16.52 10.04 -11.01
C SER A 137 -17.16 8.66 -11.24
N GLU A 138 -18.39 8.65 -11.77
CA GLU A 138 -19.10 7.42 -12.12
C GLU A 138 -18.54 6.75 -13.39
N GLN A 139 -17.83 7.51 -14.23
CA GLN A 139 -17.20 7.03 -15.45
C GLN A 139 -15.79 6.50 -15.21
N GLN A 140 -15.22 6.75 -14.02
CA GLN A 140 -13.89 6.28 -13.65
C GLN A 140 -13.81 4.75 -13.71
N LYS A 141 -12.71 4.27 -14.33
CA LYS A 141 -12.33 2.88 -14.30
C LYS A 141 -11.82 2.50 -12.92
N LEU A 142 -12.28 1.36 -12.41
CA LEU A 142 -12.00 0.89 -11.07
C LEU A 142 -11.04 -0.29 -11.11
N ASP A 143 -10.32 -0.49 -10.01
CA ASP A 143 -9.47 -1.66 -9.84
C ASP A 143 -10.30 -2.87 -9.40
N TRP A 144 -9.88 -4.07 -9.79
CA TRP A 144 -10.50 -5.30 -9.29
C TRP A 144 -9.95 -5.66 -7.91
N ALA A 145 -10.14 -4.77 -6.95
CA ALA A 145 -9.60 -4.88 -5.59
C ALA A 145 -10.52 -4.22 -4.55
N ASP A 146 -10.48 -4.76 -3.33
CA ASP A 146 -10.97 -4.05 -2.14
C ASP A 146 -9.76 -3.54 -1.35
N LEU A 147 -9.87 -2.32 -0.80
CA LEU A 147 -8.80 -1.67 -0.05
C LEU A 147 -9.27 -1.37 1.39
N PHE A 148 -8.31 -1.32 2.31
CA PHE A 148 -8.49 -0.65 3.60
C PHE A 148 -7.48 0.50 3.71
N TYR A 149 -7.95 1.73 3.77
CA TYR A 149 -7.10 2.90 3.92
C TYR A 149 -7.14 3.43 5.36
N LEU A 150 -5.97 3.65 5.97
CA LEU A 150 -5.87 4.08 7.37
C LEU A 150 -4.65 4.96 7.61
N THR A 151 -4.86 6.10 8.27
CA THR A 151 -3.78 6.94 8.79
C THR A 151 -3.32 6.40 10.15
N THR A 152 -2.09 5.90 10.22
CA THR A 152 -1.52 5.34 11.46
C THR A 152 -0.53 6.27 12.16
N LEU A 153 0.04 7.26 11.46
CA LEU A 153 0.97 8.25 12.03
C LEU A 153 0.75 9.64 11.38
N PRO A 154 0.99 10.74 12.13
CA PRO A 154 1.24 10.79 13.57
C PRO A 154 -0.02 10.41 14.38
N LYS A 155 0.14 10.08 15.67
CA LYS A 155 -0.98 9.66 16.55
C LYS A 155 -2.16 10.65 16.55
N THR A 156 -1.86 11.94 16.40
CA THR A 156 -2.83 13.05 16.39
C THR A 156 -3.75 13.04 15.17
N GLN A 157 -3.37 12.36 14.08
CA GLN A 157 -4.16 12.28 12.84
C GLN A 157 -4.93 10.95 12.71
N ARG A 158 -4.75 10.02 13.64
CA ARG A 158 -5.49 8.75 13.64
C ARG A 158 -6.96 9.01 13.83
N LEU A 159 -7.79 8.35 13.04
CA LEU A 159 -9.23 8.38 13.22
C LEU A 159 -9.65 7.70 14.52
N PRO A 160 -10.23 8.43 15.49
CA PRO A 160 -10.66 7.85 16.76
C PRO A 160 -11.79 6.83 16.59
N ARG A 161 -12.58 6.94 15.51
CA ARG A 161 -13.71 6.04 15.23
C ARG A 161 -13.29 4.67 14.69
N LEU A 162 -12.11 4.56 14.08
CA LEU A 162 -11.76 3.40 13.25
C LEU A 162 -10.79 2.47 13.97
N LEU A 163 -9.70 3.03 14.52
CA LEU A 163 -8.65 2.24 15.15
C LEU A 163 -9.16 1.41 16.37
N PRO A 164 -10.07 1.91 17.22
CA PRO A 164 -10.61 1.12 18.33
C PRO A 164 -11.53 -0.03 17.93
N LEU A 165 -12.06 -0.05 16.71
CA LEU A 165 -12.95 -1.12 16.25
C LEU A 165 -12.20 -2.43 15.96
N PHE A 166 -10.92 -2.34 15.61
CA PHE A 166 -10.12 -3.51 15.30
C PHE A 166 -9.92 -4.42 16.53
N PRO A 167 -9.95 -5.75 16.34
CA PRO A 167 -9.56 -6.70 17.38
C PRO A 167 -8.18 -6.38 17.96
N LEU A 168 -8.02 -6.53 19.28
CA LEU A 168 -6.78 -6.16 19.97
C LEU A 168 -5.51 -6.80 19.39
N PRO A 169 -5.49 -8.11 19.04
CA PRO A 169 -4.31 -8.73 18.42
C PRO A 169 -3.95 -8.03 17.11
N TYR A 170 -4.92 -7.87 16.21
CA TYR A 170 -4.73 -7.26 14.91
C TYR A 170 -4.28 -5.80 15.00
N ARG A 171 -4.96 -5.00 15.84
CA ARG A 171 -4.60 -3.59 16.08
C ARG A 171 -3.17 -3.45 16.60
N SER A 172 -2.74 -4.36 17.46
CA SER A 172 -1.38 -4.33 18.03
C SER A 172 -0.34 -4.65 16.97
N SER A 173 -0.54 -5.71 16.19
CA SER A 173 0.38 -6.07 15.10
C SER A 173 0.47 -4.98 14.03
N LEU A 174 -0.67 -4.38 13.64
CA LEU A 174 -0.75 -3.25 12.72
C LEU A 174 0.10 -2.06 13.19
N LEU A 175 -0.11 -1.62 14.43
CA LEU A 175 0.59 -0.46 14.97
C LEU A 175 2.09 -0.71 15.16
N SER A 176 2.47 -1.92 15.57
CA SER A 176 3.88 -2.34 15.65
C SER A 176 4.54 -2.35 14.29
N LEU A 177 3.90 -2.94 13.28
CA LEU A 177 4.45 -2.98 11.92
C LEU A 177 4.59 -1.56 11.34
N CYS A 178 3.57 -0.70 11.47
CA CYS A 178 3.66 0.69 11.01
C CYS A 178 4.79 1.47 11.69
N LEU A 179 5.05 1.22 12.98
CA LEU A 179 6.15 1.84 13.69
C LEU A 179 7.51 1.36 13.17
N SER A 180 7.67 0.05 12.94
CA SER A 180 8.89 -0.51 12.35
C SER A 180 9.14 0.05 10.94
N LEU A 181 8.09 0.15 10.11
CA LEU A 181 8.18 0.76 8.78
C LEU A 181 8.53 2.25 8.82
N PHE A 182 8.01 2.99 9.80
CA PHE A 182 8.40 4.38 10.01
C PHE A 182 9.89 4.51 10.31
N PHE A 183 10.42 3.71 11.24
CA PHE A 183 11.85 3.72 11.55
C PHE A 183 12.70 3.33 10.34
N LEU A 184 12.30 2.30 9.61
CA LEU A 184 12.96 1.88 8.37
C LEU A 184 13.00 3.01 7.33
N ALA A 185 11.88 3.69 7.10
CA ALA A 185 11.82 4.81 6.17
C ALA A 185 12.74 5.97 6.58
N THR A 186 12.87 6.23 7.89
CA THR A 186 13.74 7.28 8.43
C THR A 186 15.21 6.90 8.54
N ALA A 187 15.53 5.60 8.46
CA ALA A 187 16.90 5.10 8.54
C ALA A 187 17.70 5.32 7.24
N THR A 188 17.01 5.62 6.13
CA THR A 188 17.68 5.97 4.87
C THR A 188 18.35 7.35 4.94
N PRO A 189 19.57 7.54 4.39
CA PRO A 189 20.28 8.82 4.48
C PRO A 189 19.46 10.00 3.96
N ALA A 190 19.48 11.12 4.68
CA ALA A 190 18.69 12.31 4.36
C ALA A 190 18.93 12.87 2.93
N SER A 191 20.11 12.63 2.35
CA SER A 191 20.47 12.98 0.98
C SER A 191 19.63 12.26 -0.09
N LEU A 192 19.12 11.05 0.21
CA LEU A 192 18.21 10.29 -0.65
C LEU A 192 16.75 10.70 -0.50
N SER A 193 16.35 11.14 0.70
CA SER A 193 14.97 11.58 0.99
C SER A 193 14.50 12.74 0.10
N ILE A 194 15.42 13.59 -0.38
CA ILE A 194 15.11 14.72 -1.26
C ILE A 194 14.92 14.26 -2.72
N LYS A 195 15.72 13.28 -3.19
CA LYS A 195 15.69 12.83 -4.58
C LYS A 195 14.50 11.89 -4.85
N CYS A 196 14.24 10.93 -3.95
CA CYS A 196 13.06 10.05 -4.03
C CYS A 196 11.72 10.80 -3.86
N ARG A 197 11.65 11.82 -2.98
CA ARG A 197 10.42 12.63 -2.83
C ARG A 197 10.01 13.37 -4.10
N SER A 198 10.96 13.70 -4.96
CA SER A 198 10.64 14.37 -6.23
C SER A 198 10.00 13.42 -7.25
N GLN A 199 10.35 12.13 -7.23
CA GLN A 199 9.87 11.12 -8.16
C GLN A 199 8.60 10.39 -7.68
N ALA A 200 8.44 10.19 -6.36
CA ALA A 200 7.35 9.40 -5.77
C ALA A 200 5.97 10.10 -5.75
N LYS A 201 5.87 11.39 -6.13
CA LYS A 201 4.59 12.13 -6.14
C LYS A 201 3.56 11.54 -7.12
N HIS A 202 3.97 10.67 -8.04
CA HIS A 202 3.06 10.11 -9.04
C HIS A 202 2.51 8.71 -8.75
N ASN A 203 3.07 7.89 -7.83
CA ASN A 203 2.75 6.45 -7.76
C ASN A 203 2.63 5.88 -6.33
N PHE A 204 1.87 6.53 -5.44
CA PHE A 204 1.67 6.04 -4.07
C PHE A 204 0.88 4.71 -4.00
N LEU A 205 -0.04 4.45 -4.96
CA LEU A 205 -0.88 3.25 -4.97
C LEU A 205 -0.12 1.98 -5.44
N VAL A 206 0.75 2.11 -6.44
CA VAL A 206 1.60 1.00 -6.95
C VAL A 206 2.58 0.50 -5.86
N THR A 207 3.00 1.40 -4.97
CA THR A 207 3.94 1.08 -3.88
C THR A 207 3.33 0.15 -2.83
N PHE A 208 2.02 0.25 -2.55
CA PHE A 208 1.35 -0.59 -1.54
C PHE A 208 1.07 -2.01 -2.04
N GLU A 209 0.61 -2.17 -3.28
CA GLU A 209 0.41 -3.50 -3.88
C GLU A 209 1.72 -4.26 -4.07
N ASN A 210 2.79 -3.56 -4.46
CA ASN A 210 4.11 -4.16 -4.57
C ASN A 210 4.73 -4.48 -3.20
N PHE A 211 4.49 -3.67 -2.16
CA PHE A 211 4.87 -4.01 -0.78
C PHE A 211 4.18 -5.30 -0.32
N MET A 212 2.88 -5.46 -0.60
CA MET A 212 2.17 -6.70 -0.26
C MET A 212 2.67 -7.91 -1.06
N LYS A 213 3.06 -7.74 -2.34
CA LYS A 213 3.70 -8.80 -3.14
C LYS A 213 5.12 -9.15 -2.67
N GLN A 214 5.90 -8.18 -2.21
CA GLN A 214 7.27 -8.39 -1.72
C GLN A 214 7.34 -9.10 -0.37
N LEU A 215 6.27 -9.05 0.42
CA LEU A 215 6.21 -9.89 1.62
C LEU A 215 5.94 -11.36 1.26
N SER A 216 5.64 -11.73 0.01
CA SER A 216 5.33 -13.13 -0.39
C SER A 216 6.55 -14.03 -0.63
N VAL A 217 7.76 -13.62 -0.25
CA VAL A 217 8.96 -14.47 -0.29
C VAL A 217 9.17 -15.16 1.05
#